data_AF-A0A0F9CCA4-F1
#
_entry.id   AF-A0A0F9CCA4-F1
#
_cell.length_a   1.000
_cell.length_b   1.000
_cell.length_c   1.000
_cell.angle_alpha   90.00
_cell.angle_beta   90.00
_cell.angle_gamma   90.00
#
_symmetry.space_group_name_H-M   'P 1'
#
loop_
_entity.id
_entity.type
_entity.pdbx_description
1 polymer ?
#
loop_
_entity_poly.entity_id
_entity_poly.type
_entity_poly.pdbx_seq_one_letter_code
_entity_poly.pdbx_strand_id
1 'polypeptide(L)' 'MNTDPYANPFVLAHVKRCHLCQRHDRLVASGSQYRNEVELERFADHIRVVLARHKQDTEDAALRADYDRVQLR' A
#
# COMPACT_ATOMS: atom_id res chain seq x y z
N MET A 1 4.66 15.59 9.73
CA MET A 1 4.29 14.20 9.38
C MET A 1 2.96 14.29 8.68
N ASN A 2 2.92 14.02 7.37
CA ASN A 2 1.72 14.21 6.56
C ASN A 2 0.75 13.04 6.80
N THR A 3 -0.14 13.19 7.78
CA THR A 3 -1.25 12.26 8.03
C THR A 3 -2.44 12.73 7.20
N ASP A 4 -2.40 12.44 5.90
CA ASP A 4 -3.55 12.64 5.03
C ASP A 4 -4.71 11.76 5.56
N PRO A 5 -5.85 12.34 5.99
CA PRO A 5 -6.97 11.59 6.56
C PRO A 5 -7.68 10.67 5.55
N TYR A 6 -7.36 10.77 4.26
CA TYR A 6 -7.85 9.87 3.20
C TYR A 6 -6.87 8.75 2.86
N ALA A 7 -5.70 8.70 3.50
CA ALA A 7 -4.75 7.62 3.28
C ALA A 7 -5.27 6.33 3.92
N ASN A 8 -5.55 5.32 3.08
CA ASN A 8 -5.99 4.00 3.54
C ASN A 8 -4.99 3.44 4.58
N PRO A 9 -5.44 3.05 5.78
CA PRO A 9 -4.55 2.62 6.87
C PRO A 9 -3.69 1.40 6.49
N PHE A 10 -4.20 0.51 5.62
CA PHE A 10 -3.46 -0.63 5.12
C PHE A 10 -2.28 -0.21 4.23
N VAL A 11 -2.47 0.83 3.40
CA VAL A 11 -1.42 1.41 2.56
C VAL A 11 -0.34 2.05 3.42
N LEU A 12 -0.72 2.86 4.42
CA LEU A 12 0.23 3.48 5.34
C LEU A 12 1.05 2.44 6.12
N ALA A 13 0.40 1.37 6.58
CA ALA A 13 1.07 0.28 7.27
C ALA A 13 2.05 -0.46 6.35
N HIS A 14 1.67 -0.71 5.09
CA HIS A 14 2.54 -1.35 4.10
C HIS A 14 3.77 -0.50 3.80
N VAL A 15 3.60 0.78 3.46
CA VAL A 15 4.71 1.68 3.12
C VAL A 15 5.72 1.78 4.27
N LYS A 16 5.24 1.80 5.53
CA LYS A 16 6.10 1.82 6.71
C LYS A 16 6.95 0.57 6.88
N ARG A 17 6.51 -0.60 6.39
CA ARG A 17 7.20 -1.89 6.58
C ARG A 17 7.87 -2.43 5.33
N CYS A 18 7.48 -1.96 4.14
CA CYS A 18 7.98 -2.48 2.89
C CYS A 18 9.29 -1.81 2.47
N HIS A 19 10.37 -2.60 2.40
CA HIS A 19 11.68 -2.11 1.97
C HIS A 19 11.69 -1.58 0.53
N LEU A 20 10.85 -2.11 -0.38
CA LEU A 20 10.74 -1.59 -1.75
C LEU A 20 10.13 -0.19 -1.78
N CYS A 21 9.04 0.03 -1.04
CA CYS A 21 8.43 1.35 -0.90
C CYS A 21 9.38 2.35 -0.23
N GLN A 22 10.07 1.94 0.85
CA GLN A 22 11.07 2.79 1.52
C GLN A 22 12.24 3.15 0.61
N ARG A 23 12.74 2.20 -0.19
CA ARG A 23 13.81 2.45 -1.16
C ARG A 23 13.35 3.43 -2.24
N HIS A 24 12.14 3.25 -2.77
CA HIS A 24 11.55 4.17 -3.74
C HIS A 24 11.40 5.57 -3.15
N ASP A 25 10.86 5.69 -1.94
CA ASP A 25 10.67 6.98 -1.26
C ASP A 25 12.00 7.74 -1.09
N ARG A 26 13.06 7.05 -0.67
CA ARG A 26 14.41 7.65 -0.60
C ARG A 26 14.93 8.10 -1.96
N LEU A 27 14.68 7.30 -3.01
CA LEU A 27 15.14 7.56 -4.37
C LEU A 27 14.43 8.79 -4.97
N VAL A 28 13.13 8.93 -4.72
CA VAL A 28 12.35 10.12 -5.07
C VAL A 28 12.81 11.34 -4.27
N ALA A 29 12.99 11.19 -2.94
CA ALA A 29 13.44 12.27 -2.07
C ALA A 29 14.84 12.79 -2.44
N SER A 30 15.72 11.92 -2.95
CA SER A 30 17.05 12.30 -3.43
C SER A 30 17.07 12.78 -4.88
N GLY A 31 15.91 12.86 -5.57
CA GLY A 31 15.82 13.23 -6.98
C GLY A 31 16.56 12.27 -7.91
N SER A 32 16.82 11.04 -7.45
CA SER A 32 17.56 10.03 -8.20
C SER A 32 16.62 9.20 -9.06
N GLN A 33 17.17 8.45 -10.00
CA GLN A 33 16.41 7.51 -10.83
C GLN A 33 16.83 6.07 -10.52
N TYR A 34 15.97 5.12 -10.90
CA TYR A 34 16.34 3.71 -10.89
C TYR A 34 17.56 3.48 -11.78
N ARG A 35 18.40 2.50 -11.42
CA ARG A 35 19.65 2.24 -12.14
C ARG A 35 19.42 1.73 -13.56
N ASN A 36 18.31 1.03 -13.75
CA ASN A 36 17.90 0.46 -15.02
C ASN A 36 16.37 0.21 -15.03
N GLU A 37 15.85 -0.10 -16.20
CA GLU A 37 14.44 -0.37 -16.44
C GLU A 37 13.95 -1.59 -15.64
N VAL A 38 14.78 -2.63 -15.48
CA VAL A 38 14.43 -3.84 -14.72
C VAL A 38 14.11 -3.52 -13.26
N GLU A 39 14.86 -2.62 -12.60
CA GLU A 39 14.54 -2.22 -11.23
C GLU A 39 13.24 -1.42 -11.14
N LEU A 40 12.97 -0.57 -12.14
CA LEU A 40 11.72 0.18 -12.23
C LEU A 40 10.52 -0.74 -12.46
N GLU A 41 10.63 -1.71 -13.37
CA GLU A 41 9.60 -2.71 -13.63
C GLU A 41 9.28 -3.55 -12.40
N ARG A 42 10.30 -3.99 -11.66
CA ARG A 42 10.12 -4.70 -10.39
C ARG A 42 9.35 -3.88 -9.38
N PHE A 43 9.62 -2.58 -9.29
CA PHE A 43 8.87 -1.70 -8.42
C PHE A 43 7.44 -1.48 -8.91
N ALA A 44 7.24 -1.30 -10.22
CA ALA A 44 5.91 -1.15 -10.81
C ALA A 44 5.05 -2.40 -10.56
N ASP A 45 5.61 -3.60 -10.74
CA ASP A 45 4.92 -4.86 -10.45
C ASP A 45 4.59 -5.00 -8.96
N HIS A 46 5.52 -4.64 -8.08
CA HIS A 46 5.29 -4.58 -6.65
C HIS A 46 4.06 -3.71 -6.30
N ILE A 47 3.96 -2.51 -6.88
CA ILE A 47 2.83 -1.62 -6.62
C ILE A 47 1.51 -2.22 -7.11
N ARG A 48 1.48 -2.85 -8.30
CA ARG A 48 0.26 -3.51 -8.81
C ARG A 48 -0.22 -4.62 -7.87
N VAL A 49 0.69 -5.48 -7.40
CA VAL A 49 0.36 -6.57 -6.48
C VAL A 49 -0.15 -6.04 -5.14
N VAL A 50 0.51 -5.01 -4.60
CA VAL A 50 0.13 -4.41 -3.31
C VAL A 50 -1.24 -3.73 -3.38
N LEU A 51 -1.52 -3.01 -4.47
CA LEU A 51 -2.83 -2.40 -4.69
C LEU A 51 -3.95 -3.44 -4.76
N ALA A 52 -3.71 -4.55 -5.46
CA ALA A 52 -4.68 -5.64 -5.54
C ALA A 52 -4.96 -6.24 -4.15
N ARG A 53 -3.92 -6.46 -3.34
CA ARG A 53 -4.07 -6.96 -1.96
C ARG A 53 -4.82 -5.99 -1.07
N HIS A 54 -4.50 -4.70 -1.13
CA HIS A 54 -5.21 -3.70 -0.31
C HIS A 54 -6.68 -3.55 -0.68
N LYS A 55 -7.03 -3.74 -1.95
CA LYS A 55 -8.42 -3.81 -2.37
C LYS A 55 -9.13 -4.98 -1.69
N GLN A 56 -8.55 -6.17 -1.72
CA GLN A 56 -9.08 -7.35 -1.05
C GLN A 56 -9.18 -7.17 0.46
N ASP A 57 -8.13 -6.66 1.12
CA ASP A 57 -8.13 -6.40 2.57
C ASP A 57 -9.25 -5.43 2.98
N THR A 58 -9.52 -4.42 2.13
CA THR A 58 -10.57 -3.42 2.37
C THR A 58 -11.96 -4.03 2.17
N GLU A 59 -12.15 -4.85 1.14
CA GLU A 59 -13.40 -5.59 0.88
C GLU A 59 -13.70 -6.58 2.01
N ASP A 60 -12.70 -7.35 2.44
CA ASP A 60 -12.79 -8.27 3.57
C ASP A 60 -13.13 -7.55 4.88
N ALA A 61 -12.53 -6.39 5.14
CA ALA A 61 -12.83 -5.59 6.32
C ALA A 61 -14.29 -5.09 6.30
N ALA A 62 -14.79 -4.65 5.14
CA ALA A 62 -16.17 -4.24 4.99
C ALA A 62 -17.16 -5.41 5.20
N LEU A 63 -16.86 -6.59 4.65
CA LEU A 63 -17.66 -7.80 4.85
C LEU A 63 -17.72 -8.23 6.32
N ARG A 64 -16.60 -8.18 7.04
CA ARG A 64 -16.57 -8.48 8.49
C ARG A 64 -17.43 -7.49 9.28
N ALA A 65 -17.32 -6.19 8.99
CA ALA A 65 -18.11 -5.17 9.67
C ALA A 65 -19.62 -5.33 9.44
N ASP A 66 -20.02 -5.76 8.23
CA ASP A 66 -21.42 -6.05 7.93
C ASP A 66 -21.91 -7.32 8.64
N TYR A 67 -21.12 -8.39 8.64
CA TYR A 67 -21.43 -9.63 9.37
C TYR A 67 -21.64 -9.37 10.87
N ASP A 68 -20.73 -8.63 11.51
CA ASP A 68 -20.83 -8.30 12.94
C ASP A 68 -22.10 -7.49 13.23
N ARG A 69 -22.47 -6.56 12.34
CA ARG A 69 -23.71 -5.76 12.47
C ARG A 69 -24.97 -6.63 12.39
N VAL A 70 -24.97 -7.65 11.54
CA VAL A 70 -26.12 -8.54 11.35
C VAL A 70 -26.24 -9.57 12.48
N GLN A 71 -25.13 -10.08 13.01
CA GLN A 71 -25.11 -11.07 14.10
C GLN A 71 -25.39 -10.48 15.49
N LEU A 72 -25.07 -9.21 15.71
CA LEU A 72 -25.32 -8.50 16.98
C LEU A 72 -26.73 -7.88 17.07
N ARG A 73 -27.61 -8.20 16.13
CA ARG A 73 -29.00 -7.71 16.07
C ARG A 73 -30.00 -8.84 16.28
#